data_AF-A0A830GUL4-F1
#
_entry.id   AF-A0A830GUL4-F1
#
_cell.length_a   1.000
_cell.length_b   1.000
_cell.length_c   1.000
_cell.angle_alpha   90.00
_cell.angle_beta   90.00
_cell.angle_gamma   90.00
#
_symmetry.space_group_name_H-M   'P 1'
#
loop_
_entity.id
_entity.type
_entity.pdbx_description
1 polymer ?
#
loop_
_entity_poly.entity_id
_entity_poly.type
_entity_poly.pdbx_seq_one_letter_code
_entity_poly.pdbx_strand_id
1 'polypeptide(L)'
;MAPSPGQSSEDEERGPITPAMPGKGVHEASYRNRRTNVVHLLPNGPQERKMRRLAETSARLSNEVNHERRQQFSHQKVDLKDTWDKYYEKYKGVLGVNAQAVPQKNN
;
A
#
# COMPACT_ATOMS: atom_id res chain seq x y z
N MET A 1 -52.15 -26.17 -7.70
CA MET A 1 -51.41 -25.47 -8.77
C MET A 1 -51.83 -24.01 -8.68
N ALA A 2 -51.04 -23.20 -7.99
CA ALA A 2 -51.42 -21.82 -7.63
C ALA A 2 -51.14 -20.87 -8.81
N PRO A 3 -51.96 -19.83 -9.02
CA PRO A 3 -51.78 -18.88 -10.11
C PRO A 3 -50.55 -18.01 -9.85
N SER A 4 -49.80 -17.74 -10.93
CA SER A 4 -48.72 -16.76 -10.98
C SER A 4 -49.34 -15.35 -11.00
N PRO A 5 -49.12 -14.49 -9.98
CA PRO A 5 -49.70 -13.16 -9.95
C PRO A 5 -48.68 -12.14 -10.46
N GLY A 6 -49.17 -11.27 -11.32
CA GLY A 6 -48.41 -10.24 -12.02
C GLY A 6 -47.84 -9.12 -11.15
N GLN A 7 -47.50 -8.07 -11.89
CA GLN A 7 -46.51 -7.05 -11.60
C GLN A 7 -46.85 -6.06 -10.47
N SER A 8 -45.79 -5.31 -10.11
CA SER A 8 -45.68 -3.98 -9.48
C SER A 8 -45.76 -3.83 -7.95
N SER A 9 -44.62 -3.45 -7.35
CA SER A 9 -44.42 -2.24 -6.54
C SER A 9 -42.94 -2.21 -6.12
N GLU A 10 -42.09 -1.53 -6.88
CA GLU A 10 -41.49 -0.25 -6.50
C GLU A 10 -40.54 -0.35 -5.30
N ASP A 11 -39.29 0.03 -5.54
CA ASP A 11 -38.22 0.21 -4.56
C ASP A 11 -38.76 0.77 -3.24
N GLU A 12 -38.83 -0.05 -2.19
CA GLU A 12 -38.67 0.47 -0.84
C GLU A 12 -37.18 0.80 -0.67
N GLU A 13 -36.81 1.93 -1.26
CA GLU A 13 -35.62 2.69 -0.92
C GLU A 13 -35.62 2.83 0.61
N ARG A 14 -34.82 2.00 1.26
CA ARG A 14 -34.63 2.06 2.71
C ARG A 14 -34.03 3.43 3.01
N GLY A 15 -34.90 4.36 3.40
CA GLY A 15 -34.52 5.75 3.62
C GLY A 15 -33.30 5.88 4.53
N PRO A 16 -32.51 6.95 4.38
CA PRO A 16 -31.27 7.12 5.12
C PRO A 16 -31.54 7.06 6.63
N ILE A 17 -30.94 6.07 7.28
CA ILE A 17 -30.88 5.97 8.74
C ILE A 17 -30.33 7.29 9.30
N THR A 18 -31.18 8.00 10.05
CA THR A 18 -30.81 9.25 10.71
C THR A 18 -29.60 9.01 11.61
N PRO A 19 -28.52 9.81 11.54
CA PRO A 19 -27.38 9.63 12.43
C PRO A 19 -27.82 9.85 13.87
N ALA A 20 -27.52 8.90 14.77
CA ALA A 20 -27.91 8.95 16.17
C ALA A 20 -27.25 10.08 17.00
N MET A 21 -26.47 10.95 16.37
CA MET A 21 -25.76 12.05 17.02
C MET A 21 -26.03 13.36 16.26
N PRO A 22 -26.85 14.27 16.81
CA PRO A 22 -27.06 15.58 16.21
C PRO A 22 -25.87 16.46 16.60
N GLY A 23 -24.99 16.81 15.65
CA GLY A 23 -24.01 17.87 15.86
C GLY A 23 -22.54 17.56 15.56
N LYS A 24 -22.23 16.66 14.63
CA LYS A 24 -20.90 16.67 13.99
C LYS A 24 -21.07 16.41 12.51
N GLY A 25 -20.94 17.48 11.72
CA GLY A 25 -21.11 17.45 10.27
C GLY A 25 -20.28 16.35 9.63
N VAL A 26 -20.91 15.58 8.76
CA VAL A 26 -20.20 14.73 7.81
C VAL A 26 -19.50 15.69 6.84
N HIS A 27 -18.22 15.96 7.10
CA HIS A 27 -17.39 16.67 6.15
C HIS A 27 -16.96 15.67 5.09
N GLU A 28 -17.49 15.81 3.87
CA GLU A 28 -16.92 15.15 2.71
C GLU A 28 -15.47 15.64 2.56
N ALA A 29 -14.51 14.75 2.79
CA ALA A 29 -13.10 15.06 2.59
C ALA A 29 -12.83 15.16 1.09
N SER A 30 -13.16 16.31 0.49
CA SER A 30 -12.81 16.58 -0.90
C SER A 30 -11.29 16.59 -1.02
N TYR A 31 -10.72 15.57 -1.67
CA TYR A 31 -9.29 15.50 -1.97
C TYR A 31 -8.99 16.43 -3.16
N ARG A 32 -9.24 17.73 -2.98
CA ARG A 32 -9.17 18.77 -4.04
C ARG A 32 -7.74 19.07 -4.51
N ASN A 33 -6.73 18.44 -3.90
CA ASN A 33 -5.31 18.76 -4.14
C ASN A 33 -4.47 17.48 -4.32
N ARG A 34 -4.79 16.65 -5.32
CA ARG A 34 -3.84 15.66 -5.84
C ARG A 34 -2.93 16.35 -6.85
N ARG A 35 -1.70 16.71 -6.43
CA ARG A 35 -0.67 17.17 -7.36
C ARG A 35 -0.15 15.97 -8.15
N THR A 36 -0.56 15.83 -9.40
CA THR A 36 0.04 14.88 -10.33
C THR A 36 1.27 15.54 -10.93
N ASN A 37 2.46 15.19 -10.43
CA ASN A 37 3.71 15.71 -10.96
C ASN A 37 4.22 14.74 -12.05
N VAL A 38 4.16 15.16 -13.32
CA VAL A 38 4.67 14.36 -14.45
C VAL A 38 6.10 14.79 -14.70
N VAL A 39 7.06 13.97 -14.26
CA VAL A 39 8.49 14.24 -14.44
C VAL A 39 9.00 13.39 -15.61
N HIS A 40 9.43 14.04 -16.69
CA HIS A 40 10.19 13.38 -17.75
C HIS A 40 11.66 13.27 -17.31
N LEU A 41 12.01 12.14 -16.70
CA LEU A 41 13.40 11.79 -16.47
C LEU A 41 13.97 11.26 -17.79
N LEU A 42 14.82 12.06 -18.44
CA LEU A 42 15.74 11.58 -19.48
C LEU A 42 17.08 11.29 -18.80
N PRO A 43 17.26 10.11 -18.18
CA PRO A 43 18.51 9.79 -17.51
C PRO A 43 19.65 9.72 -18.52
N ASN A 44 20.72 10.47 -18.27
CA ASN A 44 21.98 10.30 -19.00
C ASN A 44 22.59 8.92 -18.67
N GLY A 45 23.43 8.35 -19.53
CA GLY A 45 24.02 7.02 -19.30
C GLY A 45 24.64 6.77 -17.90
N PRO A 46 25.35 7.72 -17.28
CA PRO A 46 25.78 7.60 -15.88
C PRO A 46 24.63 7.57 -14.86
N GLN A 47 23.58 8.38 -15.07
CA GLN A 47 22.40 8.42 -14.20
C GLN A 47 21.60 7.12 -14.30
N GLU A 48 21.44 6.58 -15.50
CA GLU A 48 20.79 5.29 -15.73
C GLU A 48 21.51 4.16 -14.99
N ARG A 49 22.85 4.09 -15.09
CA ARG A 49 23.65 3.10 -14.35
C ARG A 49 23.49 3.23 -12.84
N LYS A 50 23.41 4.46 -12.31
CA LYS A 50 23.16 4.70 -10.89
C LYS A 50 21.75 4.25 -10.48
N MET A 51 20.74 4.61 -11.27
CA MET A 51 19.35 4.18 -11.03
C MET A 51 19.20 2.66 -11.11
N ARG A 52 19.86 2.01 -12.07
CA ARG A 52 19.85 0.55 -12.21
C ARG A 52 20.44 -0.13 -10.97
N ARG A 53 21.59 0.33 -10.48
CA ARG A 53 22.20 -0.19 -9.23
C ARG A 53 21.29 -0.01 -8.01
N LEU A 54 20.64 1.15 -7.89
CA LEU A 54 19.68 1.40 -6.81
C LEU A 54 18.46 0.49 -6.90
N ALA A 55 17.92 0.29 -8.12
CA ALA A 55 16.80 -0.58 -8.37
C ALA A 55 17.14 -2.05 -8.08
N GLU A 56 18.30 -2.54 -8.54
CA GLU A 56 18.80 -3.88 -8.25
C GLU A 56 18.97 -4.12 -6.75
N THR A 57 19.57 -3.15 -6.04
CA THR A 57 19.76 -3.24 -4.58
C THR A 57 18.42 -3.22 -3.85
N SER A 58 17.48 -2.39 -4.29
CA SER A 58 16.13 -2.33 -3.70
C SER A 58 15.35 -3.62 -3.93
N ALA A 59 15.42 -4.19 -5.13
CA ALA A 59 14.80 -5.48 -5.45
C ALA A 59 15.39 -6.60 -4.60
N ARG A 60 16.71 -6.60 -4.39
CA ARG A 60 17.38 -7.56 -3.52
C ARG A 60 16.91 -7.46 -2.07
N LEU A 61 16.84 -6.25 -1.52
CA LEU A 61 16.30 -6.00 -0.18
C LEU A 61 14.87 -6.53 -0.04
N SER A 62 13.98 -6.21 -0.98
CA SER A 62 12.60 -6.70 -0.95
C SER A 62 12.51 -8.23 -1.01
N ASN A 63 13.31 -8.86 -1.89
CA ASN A 63 13.31 -10.32 -2.04
C ASN A 63 13.84 -11.03 -0.79
N GLU A 64 14.93 -10.53 -0.20
CA GLU A 64 15.51 -11.12 1.01
C GLU A 64 14.56 -10.99 2.21
N VAL A 65 13.97 -9.80 2.42
CA VAL A 65 12.95 -9.56 3.47
C VAL A 65 11.75 -10.49 3.28
N ASN A 66 11.23 -10.60 2.05
CA ASN A 66 10.08 -11.46 1.76
C ASN A 66 10.41 -12.94 1.95
N HIS A 67 11.57 -13.38 1.49
CA HIS A 67 11.99 -14.77 1.66
C HIS A 67 12.07 -15.11 3.15
N GLU A 68 12.75 -14.30 3.97
CA GLU A 68 12.88 -14.54 5.41
C GLU A 68 11.53 -14.53 6.12
N ARG A 69 10.67 -13.54 5.87
CA ARG A 69 9.32 -13.49 6.45
C ARG A 69 8.44 -14.66 6.02
N ARG A 70 8.58 -15.14 4.78
CA ARG A 70 7.83 -16.29 4.29
C ARG A 70 8.27 -17.59 4.97
N GLN A 71 9.58 -17.76 5.18
CA GLN A 71 10.10 -18.88 5.95
C GLN A 71 9.63 -18.82 7.41
N GLN A 72 9.68 -17.65 8.05
CA GLN A 72 9.17 -17.46 9.42
C GLN A 72 7.68 -17.75 9.53
N PHE A 73 6.88 -17.34 8.54
CA PHE A 73 5.44 -17.61 8.47
C PHE A 73 5.13 -19.11 8.39
N SER A 74 5.94 -19.88 7.65
CA SER A 74 5.78 -21.34 7.55
C SER A 74 6.11 -22.09 8.84
N HIS A 75 6.93 -21.51 9.71
CA HIS A 75 7.40 -22.18 10.92
C HIS A 75 6.70 -21.72 12.21
N GLN A 76 6.33 -20.44 12.36
CA GLN A 76 5.67 -19.97 13.60
C GLN A 76 5.04 -18.57 13.54
N LYS A 77 5.83 -17.53 13.83
CA LYS A 77 5.42 -16.14 14.03
C LYS A 77 6.43 -15.27 13.31
N VAL A 78 5.92 -14.32 12.51
CA VAL A 78 6.78 -13.40 11.76
C VAL A 78 7.26 -12.30 12.70
N ASP A 79 8.58 -12.21 12.89
CA ASP A 79 9.18 -11.08 13.61
C ASP A 79 9.45 -9.95 12.64
N LEU A 80 8.48 -9.05 12.52
CA LEU A 80 8.56 -7.90 11.63
C LEU A 80 9.58 -6.88 12.10
N LYS A 81 9.88 -6.77 13.40
CA LYS A 81 10.75 -5.73 13.95
C LYS A 81 12.20 -6.14 13.79
N ASP A 82 12.53 -7.37 14.18
CA ASP A 82 13.89 -7.89 14.13
C ASP A 82 14.38 -8.04 12.68
N THR A 83 13.51 -8.50 11.77
CA THR A 83 13.83 -8.47 10.33
C THR A 83 14.04 -7.04 9.83
N TRP A 84 13.27 -6.07 10.31
CA TRP A 84 13.43 -4.68 9.88
C TRP A 84 14.78 -4.10 10.27
N ASP A 85 15.17 -4.24 11.54
CA ASP A 85 16.42 -3.70 12.08
C ASP A 85 17.63 -4.37 11.39
N LYS A 86 17.58 -5.69 11.22
CA LYS A 86 18.61 -6.46 10.50
C LYS A 86 18.83 -5.97 9.07
N TYR A 87 17.75 -5.80 8.30
CA TYR A 87 17.84 -5.40 6.90
C TYR A 87 18.12 -3.91 6.72
N TYR A 88 17.64 -3.06 7.63
CA TYR A 88 18.01 -1.65 7.65
C TYR A 88 19.52 -1.49 7.84
N GLU A 89 20.10 -2.13 8.86
CA GLU A 89 21.54 -2.07 9.14
C GLU A 89 22.39 -2.60 7.98
N LYS A 90 21.92 -3.66 7.31
CA LYS A 90 22.60 -4.23 6.13
C LYS A 90 22.62 -3.30 4.92
N TYR A 91 21.54 -2.54 4.68
CA TYR A 91 21.36 -1.77 3.45
C TYR A 91 21.49 -0.25 3.61
N LYS A 92 21.53 0.29 4.83
CA LYS A 92 21.62 1.74 5.10
C LYS A 92 22.83 2.41 4.44
N GLY A 93 23.95 1.71 4.30
CA GLY A 93 25.15 2.24 3.66
C GLY A 93 25.01 2.42 2.14
N VAL A 94 24.15 1.65 1.49
CA VAL A 94 23.96 1.67 0.03
C VAL A 94 22.72 2.47 -0.38
N LEU A 95 21.61 2.30 0.36
CA LEU A 95 20.32 2.91 0.04
C LEU A 95 20.02 4.16 0.87
N GLY A 96 20.77 4.42 1.95
CA GLY A 96 20.51 5.53 2.87
C GLY A 96 19.09 5.49 3.43
N VAL A 97 18.38 6.61 3.36
CA VAL A 97 16.97 6.73 3.79
C VAL A 97 16.05 5.75 3.04
N ASN A 98 16.40 5.35 1.81
CA ASN A 98 15.58 4.41 1.04
C ASN A 98 15.60 2.98 1.62
N ALA A 99 16.59 2.64 2.47
CA ALA A 99 16.60 1.36 3.19
C ALA A 99 15.39 1.21 4.13
N GLN A 100 14.79 2.32 4.57
CA GLN A 100 13.55 2.35 5.34
C GLN A 100 12.30 2.32 4.44
N ALA A 101 12.32 3.05 3.33
CA ALA A 101 11.17 3.18 2.45
C ALA A 101 10.80 1.88 1.73
N VAL A 102 11.79 1.06 1.38
CA VAL A 102 11.59 -0.20 0.63
C VAL A 102 10.82 -1.23 1.48
N PRO A 103 11.23 -1.56 2.72
CA PRO A 103 10.46 -2.46 3.59
C PRO A 103 9.10 -1.88 3.98
N GLN A 104 8.98 -0.55 4.13
CA GLN A 104 7.72 0.11 4.50
C GLN A 104 6.65 -0.03 3.40
N LYS A 105 7.03 -0.05 2.13
CA LYS A 105 6.11 -0.33 1.02
C LYS A 105 5.58 -1.75 0.97
N ASN A 106 6.18 -2.65 1.74
CA ASN A 106 5.92 -4.08 1.72
C ASN A 106 5.18 -4.57 2.97
N ASN A 107 4.79 -3.65 3.85
CA ASN A 107 3.92 -3.88 5.01
C ASN A 107 2.53 -3.33 4.70
#